data_AF-A0A7L4MF15-F1
#
_entry.id   AF-A0A7L4MF15-F1
#
_cell.length_a   1.000
_cell.length_b   1.000
_cell.length_c   1.000
_cell.angle_alpha   90.00
_cell.angle_beta   90.00
_cell.angle_gamma   90.00
#
_symmetry.space_group_name_H-M   'P 1'
#
loop_
_entity.id
_entity.type
_entity.pdbx_description
1 polymer ?
#
loop_
_entity_poly.entity_id
_entity_poly.type
_entity_poly.pdbx_seq_one_letter_code
_entity_poly.pdbx_strand_id
1 'polypeptide(L)'
;QAEVYAPDVDQMHVVDHVKGQPTQEKRNVLVESARIARGNIKDLAKLDVKGLDALIIPGGFGVAKNLSTWATQGKNCIVSKEVEDVLKAFHAAKKPIGLCCISPVLAAKIFPGCELTVGHDTECEKWPYAKTAETMKELGCKHVNKHVTEIHVDVKNKLVTTSAFMCNAPIHEIYDGIGKMVKEVVRLA
;
A
#
# COMPACT_ATOMS: atom_id res chain seq x y z
N GLN A 1 11.65 -3.08 -16.14
CA GLN A 1 12.18 -4.11 -15.22
C GLN A 1 11.65 -3.80 -13.83
N ALA A 2 11.50 -4.78 -12.94
CA ALA A 2 11.03 -4.54 -11.57
C ALA A 2 12.04 -5.10 -10.57
N GLU A 3 12.32 -4.32 -9.52
CA GLU A 3 13.09 -4.74 -8.36
C GLU A 3 12.14 -4.88 -7.17
N VAL A 4 12.33 -5.93 -6.36
CA VAL A 4 11.48 -6.20 -5.19
C VAL A 4 12.28 -5.96 -3.93
N TYR A 5 11.64 -5.32 -2.95
CA TYR A 5 12.24 -5.00 -1.66
C TYR A 5 11.30 -5.35 -0.52
N ALA A 6 11.86 -5.68 0.64
CA ALA A 6 11.13 -5.84 1.89
C ALA A 6 12.06 -5.54 3.07
N PRO A 7 11.55 -4.98 4.19
CA PRO A 7 12.35 -4.75 5.38
C PRO A 7 12.75 -6.08 6.02
N ASP A 8 13.99 -6.18 6.50
CA ASP A 8 14.50 -7.36 7.19
C ASP A 8 14.13 -7.34 8.68
N VAL A 9 12.84 -7.55 8.95
CA VAL A 9 12.25 -7.51 10.31
C VAL A 9 11.32 -8.68 10.55
N ASP A 10 11.06 -9.01 11.81
CA ASP A 10 10.02 -9.98 12.18
C ASP A 10 8.61 -9.44 11.81
N GLN A 11 7.74 -10.33 11.34
CA GLN A 11 6.32 -10.02 11.17
C GLN A 11 5.67 -9.77 12.54
N MET A 12 4.74 -8.81 12.63
CA MET A 12 3.97 -8.57 13.85
C MET A 12 3.17 -9.81 14.28
N HIS A 13 2.56 -10.51 13.33
CA HIS A 13 1.82 -11.74 13.57
C HIS A 13 1.99 -12.70 12.38
N VAL A 14 2.22 -13.98 12.68
CA VAL A 14 2.04 -15.07 11.71
C VAL A 14 0.61 -15.57 11.82
N VAL A 15 -0.14 -15.53 10.71
CA VAL A 15 -1.59 -15.86 10.70
C VAL A 15 -1.84 -17.17 9.97
N ASP A 16 -2.55 -18.08 10.63
CA ASP A 16 -3.20 -19.20 9.94
C ASP A 16 -4.40 -18.64 9.18
N HIS A 17 -4.27 -18.51 7.87
CA HIS A 17 -5.30 -17.92 7.02
C HIS A 17 -6.51 -18.84 6.82
N VAL A 18 -6.42 -20.14 7.13
CA VAL A 18 -7.57 -21.06 7.14
C VAL A 18 -8.46 -20.76 8.35
N LYS A 19 -7.85 -20.47 9.50
CA LYS A 19 -8.57 -20.13 10.75
C LYS A 19 -8.83 -18.64 10.94
N GLY A 20 -8.11 -17.79 10.22
CA GLY A 20 -8.15 -16.34 10.39
C GLY A 20 -7.53 -15.85 11.71
N GLN A 21 -6.66 -16.64 12.35
CA GLN A 21 -6.15 -16.37 13.70
C GLN A 21 -4.61 -16.35 13.76
N PRO A 22 -4.01 -15.54 14.65
CA PRO A 22 -2.58 -15.57 14.91
C PRO A 22 -2.11 -16.93 15.43
N THR A 23 -0.86 -17.27 15.12
CA THR A 23 -0.14 -18.44 15.64
C THR A 23 0.99 -17.99 16.57
N GLN A 24 1.65 -18.93 17.25
CA GLN A 24 2.83 -18.67 18.09
C GLN A 24 4.15 -18.67 17.29
N GLU A 25 4.10 -18.93 15.98
CA GLU A 25 5.28 -18.94 15.13
C GLU A 25 5.85 -17.53 14.94
N LYS A 26 7.15 -17.46 14.64
CA LYS A 26 7.82 -16.25 14.16
C LYS A 26 8.30 -16.46 12.74
N ARG A 27 8.10 -15.43 11.91
CA ARG A 27 8.58 -15.39 10.52
C ARG A 27 9.07 -14.00 10.20
N ASN A 28 10.09 -13.92 9.34
CA ASN A 28 10.69 -12.68 8.90
C ASN A 28 10.02 -12.15 7.62
N VAL A 29 9.85 -10.83 7.51
CA VAL A 29 9.17 -10.16 6.41
C VAL A 29 9.93 -10.32 5.09
N LEU A 30 11.25 -10.09 5.07
CA LEU A 30 12.09 -10.26 3.88
C LEU A 30 12.12 -11.72 3.41
N VAL A 31 12.36 -12.65 4.33
CA VAL A 31 12.44 -14.10 4.04
C VAL A 31 11.14 -14.62 3.43
N GLU A 32 9.99 -14.27 4.01
CA GLU A 32 8.71 -14.75 3.50
C GLU A 32 8.30 -14.02 2.19
N SER A 33 8.65 -12.74 2.04
CA SER A 33 8.43 -11.99 0.79
C SER A 33 9.25 -12.55 -0.37
N ALA A 34 10.40 -13.17 -0.11
CA ALA A 34 11.22 -13.84 -1.11
C ALA A 34 10.47 -14.97 -1.84
N ARG A 35 9.42 -15.55 -1.23
CA ARG A 35 8.54 -16.55 -1.87
C ARG A 35 7.84 -15.98 -3.10
N ILE A 36 7.28 -14.76 -2.98
CA ILE A 36 6.60 -14.05 -4.07
C ILE A 36 7.62 -13.66 -5.15
N ALA A 37 8.78 -13.17 -4.73
CA ALA A 37 9.85 -12.70 -5.62
C ALA A 37 10.71 -13.82 -6.22
N ARG A 38 10.43 -15.09 -5.89
CA ARG A 38 11.23 -16.27 -6.29
C ARG A 38 12.72 -16.10 -5.96
N GLY A 39 13.02 -15.54 -4.79
CA GLY A 39 14.38 -15.26 -4.31
C GLY A 39 15.00 -13.95 -4.84
N ASN A 40 14.42 -13.31 -5.86
CA ASN A 40 14.93 -12.05 -6.41
C ASN A 40 14.39 -10.83 -5.64
N ILE A 41 14.84 -10.69 -4.40
CA ILE A 41 14.43 -9.62 -3.49
C ILE A 41 15.65 -9.07 -2.75
N LYS A 42 15.61 -7.78 -2.43
CA LYS A 42 16.64 -7.08 -1.66
C LYS A 42 16.05 -6.58 -0.35
N ASP A 43 16.92 -6.41 0.64
CA ASP A 43 16.60 -5.66 1.85
C ASP A 43 16.22 -4.22 1.47
N LEU A 44 15.11 -3.71 2.03
CA LEU A 44 14.62 -2.35 1.81
C LEU A 44 15.66 -1.29 2.18
N ALA A 45 16.50 -1.55 3.18
CA ALA A 45 17.57 -0.65 3.58
C ALA A 45 18.62 -0.41 2.47
N LYS A 46 18.67 -1.28 1.44
CA LYS A 46 19.58 -1.18 0.29
C LYS A 46 18.95 -0.50 -0.92
N LEU A 47 17.73 0.01 -0.82
CA LEU A 47 17.04 0.67 -1.91
C LEU A 47 17.74 2.00 -2.24
N ASP A 48 18.18 2.16 -3.50
CA ASP A 48 18.64 3.43 -4.04
C ASP A 48 17.60 4.01 -5.01
N VAL A 49 16.93 5.09 -4.58
CA VAL A 49 15.91 5.78 -5.36
C VAL A 49 16.46 6.32 -6.68
N LYS A 50 17.76 6.60 -6.79
CA LYS A 50 18.35 7.13 -8.04
C LYS A 50 18.22 6.15 -9.20
N GLY A 51 18.35 4.84 -8.92
CA GLY A 51 18.29 3.78 -9.93
C GLY A 51 16.90 3.30 -10.33
N LEU A 52 15.82 3.89 -9.79
CA LEU A 52 14.44 3.42 -9.99
C LEU A 52 13.56 4.54 -10.51
N ASP A 53 12.69 4.29 -11.48
CA ASP A 53 11.84 5.35 -12.07
C ASP A 53 10.54 5.59 -11.29
N ALA A 54 10.04 4.58 -10.58
CA ALA A 54 8.78 4.62 -9.86
C ALA A 54 8.78 3.64 -8.67
N LEU A 55 7.82 3.82 -7.77
CA LEU A 55 7.56 2.92 -6.64
C LEU A 55 6.15 2.36 -6.72
N ILE A 56 5.98 1.07 -6.42
CA ILE A 56 4.67 0.45 -6.22
C ILE A 56 4.66 -0.29 -4.88
N ILE A 57 3.67 -0.01 -4.04
CA ILE A 57 3.45 -0.73 -2.77
C ILE A 57 2.12 -1.49 -2.87
N PRO A 58 2.17 -2.82 -3.03
CA PRO A 58 0.98 -3.67 -2.99
C PRO A 58 0.24 -3.58 -1.65
N GLY A 59 -0.98 -4.13 -1.65
CA GLY A 59 -1.83 -4.20 -0.48
C GLY A 59 -1.48 -5.27 0.55
N GLY A 60 -2.49 -5.59 1.36
CA GLY A 60 -2.44 -6.65 2.37
C GLY A 60 -2.18 -6.13 3.78
N PHE A 61 -2.70 -6.84 4.78
CA PHE A 61 -2.58 -6.44 6.19
C PHE A 61 -1.13 -6.35 6.69
N GLY A 62 -0.17 -6.98 6.01
CA GLY A 62 1.26 -6.79 6.28
C GLY A 62 1.69 -5.33 6.16
N VAL A 63 1.08 -4.53 5.29
CA VAL A 63 1.34 -3.09 5.21
C VAL A 63 0.88 -2.37 6.48
N ALA A 64 -0.31 -2.71 6.97
CA ALA A 64 -0.89 -2.13 8.16
C ALA A 64 -0.25 -2.62 9.47
N LYS A 65 0.50 -3.73 9.45
CA LYS A 65 1.08 -4.37 10.64
C LYS A 65 2.60 -4.30 10.70
N ASN A 66 3.29 -4.39 9.57
CA ASN A 66 4.75 -4.53 9.49
C ASN A 66 5.40 -3.28 8.89
N LEU A 67 4.75 -2.63 7.91
CA LEU A 67 5.25 -1.37 7.34
C LEU A 67 4.79 -0.14 8.13
N SER A 68 3.80 -0.33 9.01
CA SER A 68 3.22 0.68 9.88
C SER A 68 2.52 0.03 11.08
N THR A 69 2.07 0.83 12.03
CA THR A 69 1.20 0.40 13.15
C THR A 69 -0.29 0.66 12.87
N TRP A 70 -0.70 0.84 11.60
CA TRP A 70 -2.09 1.18 11.23
C TRP A 70 -3.12 0.21 11.80
N ALA A 71 -2.85 -1.10 11.75
CA ALA A 71 -3.78 -2.13 12.19
C ALA A 71 -4.14 -2.05 13.69
N THR A 72 -3.28 -1.45 14.51
CA THR A 72 -3.48 -1.33 15.97
C THR A 72 -3.72 0.10 16.43
N GLN A 73 -3.29 1.11 15.67
CA GLN A 73 -3.32 2.51 16.07
C GLN A 73 -4.14 3.44 15.15
N GLY A 74 -4.64 2.95 14.00
CA GLY A 74 -5.44 3.73 13.06
C GLY A 74 -4.76 5.04 12.67
N LYS A 75 -5.45 6.18 12.79
CA LYS A 75 -4.89 7.52 12.50
C LYS A 75 -3.62 7.87 13.29
N ASN A 76 -3.47 7.30 14.49
CA ASN A 76 -2.32 7.54 15.34
C ASN A 76 -1.12 6.66 14.97
N CYS A 77 -1.21 5.88 13.89
CA CYS A 77 -0.14 5.00 13.48
C CYS A 77 1.16 5.75 13.20
N ILE A 78 2.24 4.98 13.26
CA ILE A 78 3.56 5.38 12.81
C ILE A 78 3.89 4.50 11.61
N VAL A 79 4.42 5.12 10.54
CA VAL A 79 5.01 4.37 9.43
C VAL A 79 6.43 4.02 9.81
N SER A 80 6.88 2.80 9.51
CA SER A 80 8.26 2.40 9.79
C SER A 80 9.25 3.38 9.14
N LYS A 81 10.35 3.67 9.82
CA LYS A 81 11.30 4.70 9.40
C LYS A 81 11.84 4.45 7.98
N GLU A 82 12.19 3.21 7.68
CA GLU A 82 12.68 2.80 6.35
C GLU A 82 11.65 3.07 5.24
N VAL A 83 10.37 2.71 5.48
CA VAL A 83 9.30 2.92 4.50
C VAL A 83 8.98 4.41 4.34
N GLU A 84 8.99 5.16 5.44
CA GLU A 84 8.80 6.61 5.42
C GLU A 84 9.91 7.30 4.60
N ASP A 85 11.17 6.92 4.82
CA ASP A 85 12.31 7.50 4.11
C ASP A 85 12.27 7.19 2.61
N VAL A 86 11.91 5.95 2.24
CA VAL A 86 11.72 5.56 0.84
C VAL A 86 10.59 6.38 0.19
N LEU A 87 9.42 6.45 0.81
CA LEU A 87 8.29 7.23 0.27
C LEU A 87 8.66 8.71 0.08
N LYS A 88 9.28 9.32 1.09
CA LYS A 88 9.74 10.72 1.02
C LYS A 88 10.78 10.92 -0.07
N ALA A 89 11.72 9.99 -0.25
CA ALA A 89 12.75 10.09 -1.26
C ALA A 89 12.17 10.00 -2.69
N PHE A 90 11.22 9.09 -2.97
CA PHE A 90 10.53 9.04 -4.27
C PHE A 90 9.72 10.31 -4.53
N HIS A 91 8.98 10.81 -3.53
CA HIS A 91 8.19 12.04 -3.65
C HIS A 91 9.07 13.28 -3.88
N ALA A 92 10.19 13.40 -3.16
CA ALA A 92 11.18 14.47 -3.33
C ALA A 92 11.80 14.45 -4.73
N ALA A 93 12.08 13.25 -5.26
CA ALA A 93 12.59 13.05 -6.62
C ALA A 93 11.51 13.23 -7.71
N LYS A 94 10.26 13.54 -7.35
CA LYS A 94 9.12 13.66 -8.28
C LYS A 94 8.89 12.41 -9.13
N LYS A 95 9.13 11.24 -8.53
CA LYS A 95 8.88 9.93 -9.13
C LYS A 95 7.52 9.41 -8.68
N PRO A 96 6.71 8.81 -9.57
CA PRO A 96 5.36 8.39 -9.22
C PRO A 96 5.36 7.23 -8.23
N ILE A 97 4.33 7.21 -7.37
CA ILE A 97 4.13 6.19 -6.35
C ILE A 97 2.74 5.57 -6.56
N GLY A 98 2.69 4.27 -6.83
CA GLY A 98 1.48 3.47 -6.92
C GLY A 98 1.18 2.75 -5.61
N LEU A 99 -0.04 2.89 -5.08
CA LEU A 99 -0.47 2.23 -3.85
C LEU A 99 -1.83 1.56 -4.07
N CYS A 100 -2.00 0.29 -3.68
CA CYS A 100 -3.29 -0.39 -3.80
C CYS A 100 -3.77 -1.03 -2.49
N CYS A 101 -5.09 -1.22 -2.40
CA CYS A 101 -5.75 -1.75 -1.22
C CYS A 101 -5.55 -0.85 0.00
N ILE A 102 -4.97 -1.37 1.10
CA ILE A 102 -4.74 -0.60 2.33
C ILE A 102 -3.47 0.26 2.28
N SER A 103 -2.54 0.03 1.34
CA SER A 103 -1.27 0.77 1.33
C SER A 103 -1.36 2.29 1.16
N PRO A 104 -2.42 2.90 0.56
CA PRO A 104 -2.58 4.36 0.52
C PRO A 104 -2.61 5.03 1.91
N VAL A 105 -2.89 4.30 3.00
CA VAL A 105 -2.81 4.86 4.37
C VAL A 105 -1.40 5.35 4.72
N LEU A 106 -0.35 4.75 4.14
CA LEU A 106 1.03 5.19 4.33
C LEU A 106 1.22 6.60 3.74
N ALA A 107 0.75 6.80 2.51
CA ALA A 107 0.82 8.09 1.83
C ALA A 107 -0.03 9.14 2.56
N ALA A 108 -1.23 8.78 3.03
CA ALA A 108 -2.08 9.68 3.81
C ALA A 108 -1.38 10.18 5.09
N LYS A 109 -0.59 9.31 5.74
CA LYS A 109 0.17 9.68 6.94
C LYS A 109 1.38 10.56 6.65
N ILE A 110 2.03 10.37 5.50
CA ILE A 110 3.33 10.98 5.16
C ILE A 110 3.17 12.28 4.35
N PHE A 111 2.13 12.39 3.53
CA PHE A 111 1.91 13.52 2.61
C PHE A 111 0.59 14.23 2.95
N PRO A 112 0.60 15.21 3.87
CA PRO A 112 -0.59 15.97 4.23
C PRO A 112 -1.27 16.61 3.02
N GLY A 113 -2.60 16.53 2.97
CA GLY A 113 -3.40 17.13 1.88
C GLY A 113 -3.33 16.39 0.55
N CYS A 114 -2.77 15.18 0.49
CA CYS A 114 -2.81 14.38 -0.72
C CYS A 114 -4.23 13.86 -1.03
N GLU A 115 -4.46 13.53 -2.30
CA GLU A 115 -5.69 12.89 -2.75
C GLU A 115 -5.47 11.39 -3.01
N LEU A 116 -6.39 10.54 -2.52
CA LEU A 116 -6.23 9.09 -2.57
C LEU A 116 -7.59 8.41 -2.72
N THR A 117 -7.60 7.14 -3.14
CA THR A 117 -8.77 6.26 -2.98
C THR A 117 -8.37 4.98 -2.26
N VAL A 118 -9.28 4.49 -1.41
CA VAL A 118 -9.29 3.10 -0.92
C VAL A 118 -10.57 2.38 -1.35
N GLY A 119 -11.28 2.93 -2.35
CA GLY A 119 -12.55 2.42 -2.83
C GLY A 119 -13.69 3.38 -2.51
N HIS A 120 -14.58 2.97 -1.62
CA HIS A 120 -15.77 3.74 -1.24
C HIS A 120 -15.78 4.07 0.25
N ASP A 121 -16.51 5.11 0.62
CA ASP A 121 -16.66 5.59 2.01
C ASP A 121 -18.01 5.21 2.65
N THR A 122 -18.74 4.26 2.06
CA THR A 122 -19.98 3.71 2.64
C THR A 122 -19.79 2.22 2.91
N GLU A 123 -19.94 1.81 4.18
CA GLU A 123 -19.78 0.42 4.60
C GLU A 123 -20.94 -0.43 4.06
N CYS A 124 -20.59 -1.51 3.36
CA CYS A 124 -21.54 -2.51 2.87
C CYS A 124 -20.80 -3.83 2.60
N GLU A 125 -21.53 -4.88 2.20
CA GLU A 125 -20.91 -6.18 1.86
C GLU A 125 -19.83 -6.05 0.79
N LYS A 126 -20.04 -5.16 -0.20
CA LYS A 126 -19.04 -4.91 -1.25
C LYS A 126 -17.83 -4.11 -0.73
N TRP A 127 -18.00 -3.29 0.29
CA TRP A 127 -16.97 -2.39 0.83
C TRP A 127 -16.82 -2.55 2.34
N PRO A 128 -16.26 -3.68 2.82
CA PRO A 128 -16.19 -3.99 4.25
C PRO A 128 -15.23 -3.09 5.04
N TYR A 129 -14.36 -2.33 4.36
CA TYR A 129 -13.33 -1.49 4.99
C TYR A 129 -13.52 0.01 4.74
N ALA A 130 -14.74 0.43 4.41
CA ALA A 130 -15.06 1.81 3.99
C ALA A 130 -14.69 2.90 5.02
N LYS A 131 -14.69 2.57 6.33
CA LYS A 131 -14.26 3.47 7.42
C LYS A 131 -12.82 3.99 7.27
N THR A 132 -11.99 3.27 6.50
CA THR A 132 -10.64 3.72 6.14
C THR A 132 -10.67 5.09 5.44
N ALA A 133 -11.68 5.34 4.59
CA ALA A 133 -11.84 6.59 3.88
C ALA A 133 -12.11 7.78 4.83
N GLU A 134 -12.89 7.56 5.88
CA GLU A 134 -13.15 8.58 6.91
C GLU A 134 -11.87 8.90 7.68
N THR A 135 -11.11 7.87 8.06
CA THR A 135 -9.82 8.05 8.76
C THR A 135 -8.81 8.84 7.91
N MET A 136 -8.82 8.67 6.59
CA MET A 136 -8.00 9.49 5.68
C MET A 136 -8.42 10.96 5.68
N LYS A 137 -9.73 11.25 5.73
CA LYS A 137 -10.25 12.62 5.85
C LYS A 137 -9.82 13.25 7.17
N GLU A 138 -9.85 12.50 8.27
CA GLU A 138 -9.35 12.96 9.58
C GLU A 138 -7.84 13.26 9.59
N LEU A 139 -7.05 12.59 8.75
CA LEU A 139 -5.64 12.88 8.53
C LEU A 139 -5.41 14.11 7.63
N GLY A 140 -6.46 14.82 7.24
CA GLY A 140 -6.38 16.00 6.38
C GLY A 140 -6.18 15.68 4.89
N CYS A 141 -6.42 14.44 4.47
CA CYS A 141 -6.34 14.02 3.07
C CYS A 141 -7.72 14.06 2.41
N LYS A 142 -7.73 14.07 1.07
CA LYS A 142 -8.98 13.99 0.30
C LYS A 142 -9.18 12.56 -0.23
N HIS A 143 -10.15 11.85 0.35
CA HIS A 143 -10.59 10.58 -0.22
C HIS A 143 -11.51 10.82 -1.43
N VAL A 144 -11.28 10.08 -2.51
CA VAL A 144 -12.12 10.10 -3.72
C VAL A 144 -12.71 8.71 -3.93
N ASN A 145 -14.04 8.61 -3.95
CA ASN A 145 -14.70 7.34 -4.20
C ASN A 145 -14.42 6.86 -5.63
N LYS A 146 -14.04 5.59 -5.75
CA LYS A 146 -13.73 4.92 -7.02
C LYS A 146 -14.26 3.49 -7.01
N HIS A 147 -14.75 3.03 -8.16
CA HIS A 147 -15.05 1.63 -8.37
C HIS A 147 -13.77 0.79 -8.37
N VAL A 148 -13.87 -0.52 -8.11
CA VAL A 148 -12.70 -1.42 -8.02
C VAL A 148 -11.89 -1.48 -9.33
N THR A 149 -12.55 -1.25 -10.46
CA THR A 149 -11.94 -1.19 -11.80
C THR A 149 -11.38 0.20 -12.16
N GLU A 150 -11.39 1.15 -11.22
CA GLU A 150 -10.94 2.52 -11.41
C GLU A 150 -9.70 2.84 -10.55
N ILE A 151 -9.07 3.97 -10.87
CA ILE A 151 -7.94 4.52 -10.14
C ILE A 151 -8.21 5.98 -9.80
N HIS A 152 -7.54 6.49 -8.78
CA HIS A 152 -7.41 7.93 -8.53
C HIS A 152 -5.97 8.38 -8.69
N VAL A 153 -5.77 9.56 -9.29
CA VAL A 153 -4.45 10.14 -9.53
C VAL A 153 -4.39 11.51 -8.86
N ASP A 154 -3.53 11.66 -7.86
CA ASP A 154 -3.12 12.95 -7.35
C ASP A 154 -1.97 13.47 -8.22
N VAL A 155 -2.31 14.31 -9.18
CA VAL A 155 -1.35 14.87 -10.15
C VAL A 155 -0.26 15.71 -9.45
N LYS A 156 -0.61 16.41 -8.37
CA LYS A 156 0.33 17.28 -7.65
C LYS A 156 1.41 16.47 -6.94
N ASN A 157 1.03 15.36 -6.32
CA ASN A 157 1.94 14.50 -5.57
C ASN A 157 2.45 13.28 -6.36
N LYS A 158 1.97 13.08 -7.60
CA LYS A 158 2.20 11.89 -8.44
C LYS A 158 1.87 10.58 -7.72
N LEU A 159 0.75 10.57 -6.99
CA LEU A 159 0.25 9.36 -6.32
C LEU A 159 -0.84 8.73 -7.18
N VAL A 160 -0.73 7.43 -7.43
CA VAL A 160 -1.73 6.65 -8.17
C VAL A 160 -2.29 5.59 -7.22
N THR A 161 -3.60 5.56 -7.03
CA THR A 161 -4.24 4.66 -6.05
C THR A 161 -5.40 3.87 -6.63
N THR A 162 -5.58 2.64 -6.14
CA THR A 162 -6.74 1.79 -6.48
C THR A 162 -7.13 0.89 -5.30
N SER A 163 -8.41 0.52 -5.22
CA SER A 163 -8.96 -0.14 -4.04
C SER A 163 -8.61 -1.62 -3.92
N ALA A 164 -8.42 -2.33 -5.04
CA ALA A 164 -8.17 -3.78 -5.05
C ALA A 164 -9.08 -4.56 -4.07
N PHE A 165 -8.51 -5.37 -3.17
CA PHE A 165 -9.22 -6.18 -2.17
C PHE A 165 -9.84 -5.39 -1.01
N MET A 166 -9.84 -4.06 -1.02
CA MET A 166 -10.75 -3.28 -0.16
C MET A 166 -12.23 -3.46 -0.61
N CYS A 167 -12.42 -3.97 -1.82
CA CYS A 167 -13.69 -4.36 -2.41
C CYS A 167 -13.83 -5.89 -2.43
N ASN A 168 -15.00 -6.41 -2.04
CA ASN A 168 -15.39 -7.78 -2.32
C ASN A 168 -15.85 -7.89 -3.78
N ALA A 169 -14.90 -8.12 -4.69
CA ALA A 169 -15.13 -8.21 -6.13
C ALA A 169 -14.44 -9.44 -6.74
N PRO A 170 -14.89 -9.91 -7.92
CA PRO A 170 -14.18 -10.93 -8.68
C PRO A 170 -12.72 -10.53 -8.96
N ILE A 171 -11.81 -11.51 -8.92
CA ILE A 171 -10.37 -11.29 -9.09
C ILE A 171 -10.04 -10.57 -10.40
N HIS A 172 -10.79 -10.81 -11.48
CA HIS A 172 -10.54 -10.15 -12.77
C HIS A 172 -10.81 -8.63 -12.72
N GLU A 173 -11.81 -8.18 -11.97
CA GLU A 173 -12.07 -6.74 -11.78
C GLU A 173 -10.96 -6.08 -10.95
N ILE A 174 -10.47 -6.79 -9.92
CA ILE A 174 -9.33 -6.35 -9.11
C ILE A 174 -8.07 -6.26 -9.98
N TYR A 175 -7.84 -7.25 -10.84
CA TYR A 175 -6.75 -7.25 -11.82
C TYR A 175 -6.84 -6.06 -12.77
N ASP A 176 -8.04 -5.74 -13.29
CA ASP A 176 -8.23 -4.60 -14.18
C ASP A 176 -7.89 -3.26 -13.50
N GLY A 177 -8.33 -3.07 -12.25
CA GLY A 177 -7.99 -1.89 -11.45
C GLY A 177 -6.48 -1.75 -11.19
N ILE A 178 -5.83 -2.82 -10.73
CA ILE A 178 -4.39 -2.85 -10.51
C ILE A 178 -3.64 -2.63 -11.84
N GLY A 179 -4.08 -3.24 -12.94
CA GLY A 179 -3.49 -3.08 -14.26
C GLY A 179 -3.53 -1.62 -14.74
N LYS A 180 -4.64 -0.92 -14.51
CA LYS A 180 -4.74 0.53 -14.79
C LYS A 180 -3.79 1.34 -13.90
N MET A 181 -3.68 1.01 -12.62
CA MET A 181 -2.74 1.68 -11.70
C MET A 181 -1.30 1.54 -12.19
N VAL A 182 -0.87 0.32 -12.55
CA VAL A 182 0.49 0.07 -13.05
C VAL A 182 0.73 0.84 -14.35
N LYS A 183 -0.20 0.82 -15.31
CA LYS A 183 -0.07 1.56 -16.58
C LYS A 183 0.09 3.06 -16.34
N GLU A 184 -0.68 3.62 -15.41
CA GLU A 184 -0.61 5.05 -15.10
C GLU A 184 0.67 5.44 -14.36
N VAL A 185 1.14 4.61 -13.43
CA VAL A 185 2.46 4.80 -12.78
C VAL A 185 3.58 4.83 -13.82
N VAL A 186 3.59 3.88 -14.76
CA VAL A 186 4.59 3.82 -15.83
C VAL A 186 4.49 5.04 -16.76
N ARG A 187 3.28 5.55 -17.02
CA ARG A 187 3.08 6.76 -17.85
C ARG A 187 3.62 8.03 -17.20
N LEU A 188 3.65 8.09 -15.86
CA LEU A 188 4.08 9.26 -15.08
C LEU A 188 5.57 9.24 -14.70
N ALA A 189 6.24 8.10 -14.91
CA ALA A 189 7.64 7.85 -14.60
C ALA A 189 8.51 8.43 -15.72
#